data_AF-A0A432JNG7-F1
#
_entry.id   AF-A0A432JNG7-F1
#
_cell.length_a   1.000
_cell.length_b   1.000
_cell.length_c   1.000
_cell.angle_alpha   90.00
_cell.angle_beta   90.00
_cell.angle_gamma   90.00
#
_symmetry.space_group_name_H-M   'P 1'
#
loop_
_entity.id
_entity.type
_entity.pdbx_description
1 polymer ?
#
loop_
_entity_poly.entity_id
_entity_poly.type
_entity_poly.pdbx_seq_one_letter_code
_entity_poly.pdbx_strand_id
1 'polypeptide(L)'
;MLCPLRPGEASFHHGWTLHSSRPNQSGDRRIGLNIQYLSPSVRQTRHDRDTAMLVRGEDGYGNFGTDLPATSDLDPAAMERRAEQGALIKGTYVKAREA
;
A
#
# COMPACT_ATOMS: atom_id res chain seq x y z
N MET A 1 -18.66 6.96 14.68
CA MET A 1 -18.31 8.20 13.97
C MET A 1 -18.36 7.92 12.46
N LEU A 2 -18.89 8.83 11.64
CA LEU A 2 -18.81 8.73 10.18
C LEU A 2 -17.69 9.64 9.67
N CYS A 3 -17.02 9.24 8.60
CA CYS A 3 -15.98 10.03 7.93
C CYS A 3 -16.35 10.28 6.46
N PRO A 4 -17.41 11.07 6.18
CA PRO A 4 -17.74 11.47 4.81
C PRO A 4 -16.66 12.42 4.28
N LEU A 5 -16.27 12.25 3.02
CA LEU A 5 -15.26 13.05 2.34
C LEU A 5 -15.78 13.47 0.97
N ARG A 6 -15.46 14.70 0.56
CA ARG A 6 -15.64 15.20 -0.80
C ARG A 6 -14.50 14.71 -1.70
N PRO A 7 -14.67 14.70 -3.04
CA PRO A 7 -13.57 14.43 -3.96
C PRO A 7 -12.37 15.34 -3.67
N GLY A 8 -11.18 14.74 -3.52
CA GLY A 8 -9.94 15.44 -3.19
C GLY A 8 -9.64 15.56 -1.70
N GLU A 9 -10.59 15.26 -0.80
CA GLU A 9 -10.32 15.21 0.64
C GLU A 9 -9.71 13.87 1.05
N ALA A 10 -8.97 13.88 2.16
CA ALA A 10 -8.32 12.71 2.72
C ALA A 10 -8.61 12.57 4.21
N SER A 11 -8.53 11.33 4.70
CA SER A 11 -8.49 11.02 6.11
C SER A 11 -7.18 10.33 6.44
N PHE A 12 -6.61 10.63 7.60
CA PHE A 12 -5.41 10.00 8.10
C PHE A 12 -5.78 9.16 9.31
N HIS A 13 -5.36 7.91 9.32
CA HIS A 13 -5.60 7.00 10.44
C HIS A 13 -4.39 6.08 10.60
N HIS A 14 -4.13 5.69 11.84
CA HIS A 14 -3.15 4.66 12.13
C HIS A 14 -3.64 3.32 11.58
N GLY A 15 -2.74 2.45 11.09
CA GLY A 15 -3.12 1.15 10.49
C GLY A 15 -3.89 0.22 11.43
N TRP A 16 -3.87 0.47 12.74
CA TRP A 16 -4.58 -0.29 13.76
C TRP A 16 -5.89 0.36 14.22
N THR A 17 -6.28 1.49 13.62
CA THR A 17 -7.55 2.15 13.95
C THR A 17 -8.68 1.21 13.59
N LEU A 18 -9.56 0.87 14.55
CA LEU A 18 -10.76 0.09 14.26
C LEU A 18 -11.68 0.88 13.31
N HIS A 19 -11.97 0.32 12.15
CA HIS A 19 -12.82 0.96 11.15
C HIS A 19 -13.64 -0.07 10.38
N SER A 20 -14.75 0.40 9.79
CA SER A 20 -15.60 -0.41 8.91
C SER A 20 -16.23 0.47 7.83
N SER A 21 -16.59 -0.15 6.71
CA SER A 21 -17.37 0.49 5.65
C SER A 21 -18.77 -0.11 5.60
N ARG A 22 -19.78 0.75 5.49
CA ARG A 22 -21.16 0.30 5.23
C ARG A 22 -21.34 -0.11 3.76
N PRO A 23 -22.36 -0.94 3.45
CA PRO A 23 -22.75 -1.23 2.07
C PRO A 23 -23.01 0.06 1.27
N ASN A 24 -22.62 0.06 0.00
CA ASN A 24 -22.97 1.16 -0.91
C ASN A 24 -24.41 0.98 -1.39
N GLN A 25 -25.30 1.91 -1.02
CA GLN A 25 -26.71 1.92 -1.41
C GLN A 25 -27.03 2.96 -2.51
N SER A 26 -26.01 3.63 -3.04
CA SER A 26 -26.17 4.62 -4.11
C SER A 26 -26.12 3.98 -5.50
N GLY A 27 -26.55 4.72 -6.52
CA GLY A 27 -26.47 4.31 -7.93
C GLY A 27 -25.08 4.47 -8.57
N ASP A 28 -24.05 4.85 -7.80
CA ASP A 28 -22.70 5.13 -8.31
C ASP A 28 -21.60 4.50 -7.43
N ARG A 29 -20.39 4.37 -7.96
CA ARG A 29 -19.24 3.77 -7.28
C ARG A 29 -18.54 4.76 -6.35
N ARG A 30 -18.31 4.36 -5.11
CA ARG A 30 -17.36 5.04 -4.22
C ARG A 30 -15.94 4.55 -4.47
N ILE A 31 -15.09 5.39 -5.05
CA ILE A 31 -13.67 5.09 -5.31
C ILE A 31 -12.80 5.78 -4.25
N GLY A 32 -11.91 5.03 -3.61
CA GLY A 32 -10.95 5.56 -2.64
C GLY A 32 -9.53 5.10 -2.98
N LEU A 33 -8.57 6.00 -2.82
CA LEU A 33 -7.14 5.73 -2.94
C LEU A 33 -6.54 5.65 -1.52
N ASN A 34 -5.79 4.59 -1.24
CA ASN A 34 -5.09 4.43 0.03
C ASN A 34 -3.58 4.47 -0.20
N ILE A 35 -2.88 5.24 0.63
CA ILE A 35 -1.42 5.36 0.64
C ILE A 35 -0.96 5.08 2.06
N GLN A 36 -0.03 4.13 2.22
CA GLN A 36 0.55 3.79 3.52
C GLN A 36 1.92 4.43 3.64
N TYR A 37 2.15 5.19 4.72
CA TYR A 37 3.44 5.78 5.05
C TYR A 37 4.08 5.02 6.20
N LEU A 38 5.40 4.83 6.12
CA LEU A 38 6.20 4.18 7.15
C LEU A 38 7.52 4.92 7.33
N SER A 39 8.06 4.86 8.55
CA SER A 39 9.43 5.32 8.83
C SER A 39 10.43 4.31 8.24
N PRO A 40 11.61 4.73 7.74
CA PRO A 40 12.68 3.83 7.31
C PRO A 40 13.09 2.78 8.39
N SER A 41 12.89 3.11 9.66
CA SER A 41 13.16 2.20 10.79
C SER A 41 12.18 1.02 10.91
N VAL A 42 11.07 1.02 10.17
CA VAL A 42 10.11 -0.09 10.16
C VAL A 42 10.72 -1.28 9.43
N ARG A 43 10.50 -2.49 9.94
CA ARG A 43 10.85 -3.74 9.29
C ARG A 43 9.68 -4.71 9.36
N GLN A 44 9.28 -5.26 8.20
CA GLN A 44 8.26 -6.30 8.14
C GLN A 44 8.86 -7.67 8.53
N THR A 45 8.04 -8.56 9.10
CA THR A 45 8.52 -9.80 9.74
C THR A 45 8.27 -11.06 8.93
N ARG A 46 7.85 -10.93 7.66
CA ARG A 46 7.39 -12.04 6.83
C ARG A 46 8.38 -12.42 5.71
N HIS A 47 9.11 -11.46 5.14
CA HIS A 47 10.20 -11.62 4.18
C HIS A 47 10.99 -10.31 4.00
N ASP A 48 12.17 -10.39 3.41
CA ASP A 48 13.05 -9.22 3.19
C ASP A 48 13.03 -8.74 1.73
N ARG A 49 11.86 -8.82 1.06
CA ARG A 49 11.72 -8.55 -0.39
C ARG A 49 10.71 -7.46 -0.75
N ASP A 50 10.07 -6.85 0.24
CA ASP A 50 9.20 -5.71 -0.03
C ASP A 50 10.03 -4.49 -0.45
N THR A 51 9.38 -3.61 -1.20
CA THR A 51 9.95 -2.35 -1.67
C THR A 51 9.13 -1.17 -1.16
N ALA A 52 9.76 -0.01 -1.05
CA ALA A 52 9.11 1.24 -0.68
C ALA A 52 9.74 2.43 -1.41
N MET A 53 8.94 3.48 -1.63
CA MET A 53 9.41 4.73 -2.21
C MET A 53 9.80 5.70 -1.09
N LEU A 54 11.06 6.18 -1.10
CA LEU A 54 11.50 7.23 -0.20
C LEU A 54 10.91 8.57 -0.66
N VAL A 55 9.92 9.09 0.08
CA VAL A 55 9.22 10.34 -0.26
C VAL A 55 9.70 11.55 0.54
N ARG A 56 10.48 11.35 1.62
CA ARG A 56 11.03 12.43 2.45
C ARG A 56 12.20 11.94 3.29
N GLY A 57 13.25 12.77 3.42
CA GLY A 57 14.40 12.49 4.27
C GLY A 57 15.39 11.53 3.61
N GLU A 58 16.03 10.69 4.43
CA GLU A 58 17.08 9.74 4.03
C GLU A 58 16.78 8.37 4.67
N ASP A 59 17.17 7.28 3.99
CA ASP A 59 17.07 5.91 4.51
C ASP A 59 18.47 5.36 4.81
N GLY A 60 18.77 5.17 6.10
CA GLY A 60 20.00 4.51 6.58
C GLY A 60 19.79 3.08 7.08
N TYR A 61 18.58 2.53 7.00
CA TYR A 61 18.24 1.20 7.53
C TYR A 61 18.23 0.13 6.44
N GLY A 62 17.73 0.45 5.24
CA GLY A 62 17.67 -0.51 4.12
C GLY A 62 16.75 -1.71 4.39
N ASN A 63 15.72 -1.53 5.22
CA ASN A 63 14.74 -2.59 5.54
C ASN A 63 13.80 -2.92 4.36
N PHE A 64 13.70 -2.02 3.39
CA PHE A 64 12.91 -2.17 2.16
C PHE A 64 13.81 -1.92 0.95
N GLY A 65 13.57 -2.63 -0.15
CA GLY A 65 14.19 -2.28 -1.43
C GLY A 65 13.63 -0.98 -2.00
N THR A 66 14.39 -0.33 -2.89
CA THR A 66 13.94 0.91 -3.56
C THR A 66 12.82 0.60 -4.55
N ASP A 67 11.66 1.22 -4.39
CA ASP A 67 10.60 1.22 -5.40
C ASP A 67 10.82 2.33 -6.44
N LEU A 68 10.46 2.06 -7.69
CA LEU A 68 10.67 2.96 -8.82
C LEU A 68 9.33 3.47 -9.37
N PRO A 69 9.11 4.79 -9.45
CA PRO A 69 7.90 5.33 -10.04
C PRO A 69 7.78 4.94 -11.51
N ALA A 70 6.55 4.75 -11.98
CA ALA A 70 6.28 4.60 -13.41
C ALA A 70 6.64 5.91 -14.15
N THR A 71 7.18 5.79 -15.36
CA THR A 71 7.59 6.95 -16.17
C THR A 71 6.53 7.41 -17.17
N SER A 72 5.54 6.54 -17.42
CA SER A 72 4.37 6.83 -18.24
C SER A 72 3.15 6.05 -17.75
N ASP A 73 1.97 6.43 -18.22
CA ASP A 73 0.77 5.63 -18.04
C ASP A 73 0.97 4.25 -18.65
N LEU A 74 0.63 3.22 -17.87
CA LEU A 74 0.74 1.81 -18.27
C LEU A 74 2.14 1.42 -18.80
N ASP A 75 3.19 2.03 -18.25
CA ASP A 75 4.59 1.65 -18.51
C ASP A 75 4.75 0.12 -18.35
N PRO A 76 5.10 -0.62 -19.42
CA PRO A 76 5.15 -2.08 -19.39
C PRO A 76 6.08 -2.63 -18.31
N ALA A 77 7.22 -1.97 -18.09
CA ALA A 77 8.18 -2.39 -17.08
C ALA A 77 7.65 -2.12 -15.66
N ALA A 78 6.93 -1.03 -15.44
CA ALA A 78 6.28 -0.76 -14.16
C ALA A 78 5.14 -1.74 -13.88
N MET A 79 4.38 -2.12 -14.92
CA MET A 79 3.32 -3.11 -14.80
C MET A 79 3.87 -4.50 -14.45
N GLU A 80 4.99 -4.90 -15.04
CA GLU A 80 5.69 -6.15 -14.72
C GLU A 80 6.18 -6.16 -13.28
N ARG A 81 6.92 -5.13 -12.84
CA ARG A 81 7.37 -4.99 -11.43
C ARG A 81 6.20 -5.06 -10.45
N ARG A 82 5.09 -4.36 -10.75
CA ARG A 82 3.87 -4.42 -9.94
C ARG A 82 3.30 -5.84 -9.85
N ALA A 83 3.28 -6.59 -10.96
CA ALA A 83 2.77 -7.94 -11.00
C ALA A 83 3.64 -8.90 -10.15
N GLU A 84 4.97 -8.78 -10.24
CA GLU A 84 5.93 -9.55 -9.44
C GLU A 84 5.74 -9.29 -7.94
N GLN A 85 5.69 -8.02 -7.53
CA GLN A 85 5.43 -7.63 -6.14
C GLN A 85 4.06 -8.14 -5.65
N GLY A 86 3.03 -8.03 -6.49
CA GLY A 86 1.70 -8.56 -6.20
C GLY A 86 1.68 -10.08 -5.99
N ALA A 87 2.47 -10.83 -6.77
CA ALA A 87 2.62 -12.28 -6.60
C ALA A 87 3.36 -12.63 -5.30
N LEU A 88 4.43 -11.90 -4.98
CA LEU A 88 5.18 -12.04 -3.73
C LEU A 88 4.27 -11.85 -2.52
N ILE A 89 3.58 -10.72 -2.43
CA ILE A 89 2.70 -10.37 -1.30
C ILE A 89 1.62 -11.44 -1.11
N LYS A 90 0.93 -11.83 -2.19
CA LYS A 90 -0.10 -12.88 -2.12
C LYS A 90 0.49 -14.20 -1.62
N GLY A 91 1.64 -14.60 -2.15
CA GLY A 91 2.34 -15.82 -1.73
C GLY A 91 2.73 -15.80 -0.25
N THR A 92 3.17 -14.65 0.26
CA THR A 92 3.50 -14.45 1.69
C THR A 92 2.27 -14.70 2.58
N TYR A 93 1.11 -14.13 2.22
CA TYR A 93 -0.11 -14.31 3.01
C TYR A 93 -0.66 -15.74 2.96
N VAL A 94 -0.53 -16.44 1.83
CA VAL A 94 -0.94 -17.85 1.72
C VAL A 94 -0.11 -18.71 2.67
N LYS A 95 1.22 -18.61 2.61
CA LYS A 95 2.13 -19.38 3.49
C LYS A 95 1.90 -19.09 4.97
N ALA A 96 1.64 -17.82 5.32
CA ALA A 96 1.38 -17.42 6.70
C ALA A 96 0.06 -17.96 7.28
N ARG A 97 -0.88 -18.40 6.44
CA ARG A 97 -2.14 -19.05 6.89
C ARG A 97 -2.01 -20.56 7.03
N GLU A 98 -0.98 -21.15 6.43
CA GLU A 98 -0.72 -22.59 6.42
C GLU A 98 0.28 -23.04 7.51
N ALA A 99 0.96 -22.08 8.14
CA ALA A 99 1.88 -22.28 9.26
C ALA A 99 1.19 -22.03 10.61
#